data_AF-A0A3A0B0D5-F1
#
_entry.id   AF-A0A3A0B0D5-F1
#
_cell.length_a   1.000
_cell.length_b   1.000
_cell.length_c   1.000
_cell.angle_alpha   90.00
_cell.angle_beta   90.00
_cell.angle_gamma   90.00
#
_symmetry.space_group_name_H-M   'P 1'
#
loop_
_entity.id
_entity.type
_entity.pdbx_description
1 polymer ?
#
loop_
_entity_poly.entity_id
_entity_poly.type
_entity_poly.pdbx_seq_one_letter_code
_entity_poly.pdbx_strand_id
1 'polypeptide(L)'
;MGGRELPPGNLRLIYQARGAGWEQPVFRVRLRNRWSEVLYCALVSLSESYAVSTGLFPALVRLAPGQEAMTRALYGRVPDALWQQGITERRDILKVIASTTEFDPSLLNQPSLDAPRPLGTRSLPQPAGSLDRHLQRLQLRDTEEGGAGERFPDWVTGQIAYSVVRPLPVAPPAPVQSG
;
A
#
# COMPACT_ATOMS: atom_id res chain seq x y z
N MET A 1 18.72 -15.11 -8.69
CA MET A 1 17.30 -15.11 -8.28
C MET A 1 16.47 -14.58 -9.44
N GLY A 2 15.68 -15.44 -10.10
CA GLY A 2 14.83 -15.05 -11.23
C GLY A 2 13.51 -14.48 -10.73
N GLY A 3 13.36 -13.17 -10.73
CA GLY A 3 12.06 -12.52 -10.49
C GLY A 3 11.22 -12.56 -11.77
N ARG A 4 9.93 -12.87 -11.66
CA ARG A 4 8.97 -12.76 -12.77
C ARG A 4 8.26 -11.41 -12.67
N GLU A 5 8.34 -10.61 -13.73
CA GLU A 5 7.51 -9.41 -13.84
C GLU A 5 6.05 -9.81 -14.07
N LEU A 6 5.15 -9.24 -13.27
CA LEU A 6 3.72 -9.46 -13.38
C LEU A 6 3.07 -8.14 -13.80
N PRO A 7 2.13 -8.16 -14.78
CA PRO A 7 1.40 -6.96 -15.14
C PRO A 7 0.54 -6.48 -13.96
N PRO A 8 0.24 -5.18 -13.87
CA PRO A 8 -0.72 -4.67 -12.88
C PRO A 8 -2.09 -5.33 -13.07
N GLY A 9 -2.69 -5.84 -11.98
CA GLY A 9 -3.96 -6.59 -11.97
C GLY A 9 -4.26 -7.15 -10.57
N ASN A 10 -5.28 -8.01 -10.43
CA ASN A 10 -5.52 -8.74 -9.17
C ASN A 10 -4.44 -9.82 -8.99
N LEU A 11 -3.36 -9.49 -8.29
CA LEU A 11 -2.23 -10.39 -8.07
C LEU A 11 -2.52 -11.33 -6.90
N ARG A 12 -2.36 -12.64 -7.10
CA ARG A 12 -2.50 -13.63 -6.02
C ARG A 12 -1.13 -14.17 -5.62
N LEU A 13 -0.70 -13.85 -4.39
CA LEU A 13 0.61 -14.18 -3.83
C LEU A 13 0.44 -15.30 -2.81
N ILE A 14 0.99 -16.48 -3.09
CA ILE A 14 0.79 -17.68 -2.26
C ILE A 14 2.06 -17.96 -1.46
N TYR A 15 1.90 -18.20 -0.16
CA TYR A 15 2.97 -18.74 0.68
C TYR A 15 3.48 -20.07 0.09
N GLN A 16 4.80 -20.27 0.15
CA GLN A 16 5.42 -21.50 -0.33
C GLN A 16 5.67 -22.44 0.86
N ALA A 17 5.34 -23.71 0.69
CA ALA A 17 5.72 -24.72 1.68
C ALA A 17 7.23 -24.94 1.62
N ARG A 18 7.92 -24.81 2.75
CA ARG A 18 9.36 -25.06 2.86
C ARG A 18 9.66 -25.85 4.12
N GLY A 19 9.91 -27.14 3.94
CA GLY A 19 9.99 -28.09 5.05
C GLY A 19 8.66 -28.14 5.83
N ALA A 20 8.73 -27.98 7.15
CA ALA A 20 7.56 -27.94 8.03
C ALA A 20 6.90 -26.56 8.15
N GLY A 21 7.45 -25.54 7.46
CA GLY A 21 7.02 -24.14 7.60
C GLY A 21 6.42 -23.55 6.33
N TRP A 22 5.85 -22.36 6.50
CA TRP A 22 5.37 -21.51 5.41
C TRP A 22 6.33 -20.34 5.18
N GLU A 23 6.83 -20.19 3.96
CA GLU A 23 7.60 -19.02 3.54
C GLU A 23 6.68 -17.99 2.90
N GLN A 24 6.67 -16.78 3.45
CA GLN A 24 5.81 -15.69 2.97
C GLN A 24 6.28 -15.17 1.59
N PRO A 25 5.36 -14.75 0.71
CA PRO A 25 5.73 -14.21 -0.59
C PRO A 25 6.45 -12.87 -0.46
N VAL A 26 7.50 -12.69 -1.27
CA VAL A 26 8.30 -11.47 -1.35
C VAL A 26 8.16 -10.87 -2.75
N PHE A 27 7.93 -9.56 -2.82
CA PHE A 27 7.79 -8.85 -4.09
C PHE A 27 8.37 -7.44 -4.01
N ARG A 28 8.51 -6.79 -5.17
CA ARG A 28 8.89 -5.38 -5.29
C ARG A 28 7.97 -4.69 -6.27
N VAL A 29 7.82 -3.38 -6.11
CA VAL A 29 7.00 -2.55 -6.99
C VAL A 29 7.92 -1.63 -7.77
N ARG A 30 7.73 -1.63 -9.08
CA ARG A 30 8.44 -0.74 -10.01
C ARG A 30 7.49 0.35 -10.48
N LEU A 31 7.91 1.60 -10.33
CA LEU A 31 7.27 2.76 -10.91
C LEU A 31 8.11 3.30 -12.05
N ARG A 32 7.47 3.67 -13.15
CA ARG A 32 8.11 4.31 -14.30
C ARG A 32 7.32 5.54 -14.69
N ASN A 33 8.00 6.67 -14.80
CA ASN A 33 7.41 7.85 -15.40
C ASN A 33 7.36 7.68 -16.93
N ARG A 34 6.16 7.60 -17.48
CA ARG A 34 5.90 7.52 -18.93
C ARG A 34 5.42 8.84 -19.54
N TRP A 35 5.30 9.88 -18.71
CA TRP A 35 4.92 11.22 -19.14
C TRP A 35 6.16 12.05 -19.51
N SER A 36 5.92 13.16 -20.19
CA SER A 36 6.96 14.13 -20.60
C SER A 36 7.35 15.12 -19.49
N GLU A 37 6.65 15.10 -18.36
CA GLU A 37 6.89 16.01 -17.23
C GLU A 37 7.57 15.29 -16.06
N VAL A 38 8.17 16.06 -15.15
CA VAL A 38 8.67 15.52 -13.88
C VAL A 38 7.49 15.21 -12.97
N LEU A 39 7.50 14.03 -12.35
CA LEU A 39 6.46 13.61 -11.42
C LEU A 39 7.03 13.35 -10.03
N TYR A 40 6.28 13.79 -9.02
CA TYR A 40 6.44 13.43 -7.63
C TYR A 40 5.46 12.31 -7.31
N CYS A 41 5.97 11.14 -6.95
CA CYS A 41 5.19 9.93 -6.77
C CYS A 41 5.29 9.42 -5.33
N ALA A 42 4.16 9.00 -4.78
CA ALA A 42 4.09 8.27 -3.53
C ALA A 42 3.40 6.91 -3.76
N LEU A 43 3.87 5.88 -3.06
CA LEU A 43 3.19 4.58 -3.00
C LEU A 43 2.54 4.42 -1.62
N VAL A 44 1.25 4.17 -1.64
CA VAL A 44 0.38 4.06 -0.47
C VAL A 44 -0.13 2.63 -0.38
N SER A 45 -0.02 2.02 0.79
CA SER A 45 -0.68 0.75 1.11
C SER A 45 -2.04 1.01 1.75
N LEU A 46 -3.07 0.36 1.25
CA LEU A 46 -4.40 0.30 1.84
C LEU A 46 -4.64 -1.15 2.24
N SER A 47 -4.67 -1.41 3.55
CA SER A 47 -4.86 -2.77 4.05
C SER A 47 -6.33 -3.13 4.23
N GLU A 48 -6.61 -4.42 4.26
CA GLU A 48 -7.94 -4.94 4.63
C GLU A 48 -8.41 -4.51 6.04
N SER A 49 -7.47 -4.12 6.91
CA SER A 49 -7.78 -3.59 8.26
C SER A 49 -8.04 -2.08 8.26
N TYR A 50 -8.30 -1.50 7.10
CA TYR A 50 -8.50 -0.05 6.86
C TYR A 50 -7.31 0.82 7.25
N ALA A 51 -6.11 0.23 7.41
CA ALA A 51 -4.92 1.01 7.67
C ALA A 51 -4.42 1.62 6.36
N VAL A 52 -3.93 2.85 6.45
CA VAL A 52 -3.27 3.55 5.35
C VAL A 52 -1.84 3.80 5.74
N SER A 53 -0.89 3.29 4.97
CA SER A 53 0.54 3.48 5.25
C SER A 53 1.30 3.95 4.02
N THR A 54 2.25 4.85 4.24
CA THR A 54 3.17 5.37 3.21
C THR A 54 4.62 4.95 3.52
N GLY A 55 5.58 5.40 2.70
CA GLY A 55 6.99 5.07 2.92
C GLY A 55 7.43 3.69 2.40
N LEU A 56 6.67 3.12 1.45
CA LEU A 56 7.09 1.92 0.72
C LEU A 56 8.25 2.19 -0.27
N PHE A 57 8.39 3.45 -0.67
CA PHE A 57 9.58 4.08 -1.27
C PHE A 57 10.25 4.98 -0.20
N PRO A 58 11.39 5.66 -0.47
CA PRO A 58 11.58 6.97 0.16
C PRO A 58 10.26 7.75 0.09
N ALA A 59 9.85 8.42 1.18
CA ALA A 59 8.47 8.86 1.42
C ALA A 59 7.77 9.43 0.16
N LEU A 60 8.50 10.25 -0.59
CA LEU A 60 8.16 10.73 -1.93
C LEU A 60 9.34 10.48 -2.88
N VAL A 61 9.07 10.09 -4.14
CA VAL A 61 10.10 9.95 -5.18
C VAL A 61 9.87 10.92 -6.33
N ARG A 62 10.91 11.67 -6.70
CA ARG A 62 10.93 12.52 -7.89
C ARG A 62 11.43 11.73 -9.09
N LEU A 63 10.63 11.67 -10.15
CA LEU A 63 10.93 10.92 -11.37
C LEU A 63 10.92 11.87 -12.59
N ALA A 64 12.07 12.04 -13.23
CA ALA A 64 12.15 12.67 -14.55
C ALA A 64 11.48 11.78 -15.63
N PRO A 65 11.15 12.32 -16.81
CA PRO A 65 10.63 11.54 -17.93
C PRO A 65 11.48 10.30 -18.22
N GLY A 66 10.83 9.13 -18.28
CA GLY A 66 11.50 7.84 -18.51
C GLY A 66 12.21 7.24 -17.29
N GLN A 67 12.34 7.96 -16.17
CA GLN A 67 12.98 7.47 -14.96
C GLN A 67 12.11 6.42 -14.24
N GLU A 68 12.79 5.50 -13.56
CA GLU A 68 12.16 4.43 -12.77
C GLU A 68 12.59 4.49 -11.30
N ALA A 69 11.72 4.00 -10.41
CA ALA A 69 12.02 3.71 -9.01
C ALA A 69 11.54 2.31 -8.65
N MET A 70 12.26 1.65 -7.74
CA MET A 70 11.92 0.33 -7.20
C MET A 70 11.84 0.38 -5.68
N THR A 71 10.83 -0.27 -5.09
CA THR A 71 10.73 -0.39 -3.64
C THR A 71 11.83 -1.29 -3.08
N ARG A 72 12.03 -1.24 -1.76
CA ARG A 72 12.65 -2.36 -1.05
C ARG A 72 11.74 -3.61 -1.15
N ALA A 73 12.25 -4.75 -0.69
CA ALA A 73 11.46 -5.97 -0.61
C ALA A 73 10.22 -5.75 0.27
N LEU A 74 9.05 -6.05 -0.29
CA LEU A 74 7.76 -6.07 0.40
C LEU A 74 7.38 -7.52 0.68
N TYR A 75 6.71 -7.72 1.81
CA TYR A 75 6.32 -9.04 2.29
C TYR A 75 4.81 -9.12 2.39
N GLY A 76 4.20 -10.03 1.65
CA GLY A 76 2.79 -10.33 1.82
C GLY A 76 2.60 -11.17 3.09
N ARG A 77 1.75 -10.72 4.03
CA ARG A 77 1.57 -11.43 5.31
C ARG A 77 0.09 -11.67 5.65
N VAL A 78 -0.23 -12.93 5.96
CA VAL A 78 -1.40 -13.32 6.75
C VAL A 78 -0.95 -13.48 8.21
N PRO A 79 -1.37 -12.59 9.14
CA PRO A 79 -1.01 -12.68 10.56
C PRO A 79 -1.41 -14.03 11.17
N ASP A 80 -0.57 -14.57 12.07
CA ASP A 80 -0.81 -15.87 12.71
C ASP A 80 -2.15 -15.92 13.46
N ALA A 81 -2.51 -14.85 14.16
CA ALA A 81 -3.78 -14.77 14.88
C ALA A 81 -5.00 -14.95 13.97
N LEU A 82 -4.96 -14.34 12.77
CA LEU A 82 -6.03 -14.50 11.78
C LEU A 82 -5.99 -15.90 11.13
N TRP A 83 -4.80 -16.41 10.83
CA TRP A 83 -4.63 -17.73 10.24
C TRP A 83 -5.10 -18.85 11.15
N GLN A 84 -4.84 -18.76 12.46
CA GLN A 84 -5.34 -19.69 13.47
C GLN A 84 -6.87 -19.68 13.60
N GLN A 85 -7.52 -18.58 13.22
CA GLN A 85 -8.97 -18.46 13.13
C GLN A 85 -9.55 -18.96 11.79
N GLY A 86 -8.71 -19.54 10.92
CA GLY A 86 -9.12 -20.06 9.61
C GLY A 86 -9.09 -19.02 8.48
N ILE A 87 -8.66 -17.79 8.74
CA ILE A 87 -8.51 -16.76 7.70
C ILE A 87 -7.22 -17.03 6.93
N THR A 88 -7.36 -17.54 5.72
CA THR A 88 -6.24 -17.99 4.88
C THR A 88 -5.87 -17.00 3.78
N GLU A 89 -6.68 -15.98 3.53
CA GLU A 89 -6.47 -14.99 2.48
C GLU A 89 -6.69 -13.59 3.04
N ARG A 90 -5.85 -12.65 2.61
CA ARG A 90 -6.02 -11.22 2.86
C ARG A 90 -5.89 -10.42 1.59
N ARG A 91 -6.68 -9.35 1.45
CA ARG A 91 -6.69 -8.50 0.25
C ARG A 91 -6.31 -7.06 0.58
N ASP A 92 -5.26 -6.60 -0.06
CA ASP A 92 -4.73 -5.25 0.10
C ASP A 92 -4.67 -4.53 -1.27
N ILE A 93 -4.52 -3.22 -1.24
CA ILE A 93 -4.37 -2.37 -2.42
C ILE A 93 -3.10 -1.54 -2.28
N LEU A 94 -2.29 -1.52 -3.33
CA LEU A 94 -1.23 -0.54 -3.51
C LEU A 94 -1.74 0.57 -4.43
N LYS A 95 -1.75 1.80 -3.93
CA LYS A 95 -2.18 2.98 -4.67
C LYS A 95 -0.99 3.90 -4.92
N VAL A 96 -0.79 4.29 -6.16
CA VAL A 96 0.18 5.32 -6.55
C VAL A 96 -0.56 6.65 -6.62
N ILE A 97 0.02 7.67 -6.01
CA ILE A 97 -0.37 9.07 -6.18
C ILE A 97 0.79 9.75 -6.91
N ALA A 98 0.53 10.35 -8.06
CA ALA A 98 1.51 11.10 -8.83
C ALA A 98 1.02 12.53 -9.04
N SER A 99 1.91 13.49 -8.89
CA SER A 99 1.63 14.93 -8.99
C SER A 99 2.79 15.62 -9.69
N THR A 100 2.52 16.69 -10.44
CA THR A 100 3.57 17.59 -10.99
C THR A 100 4.18 18.51 -9.92
N THR A 101 3.55 18.59 -8.74
CA THR A 101 4.00 19.36 -7.58
C THR A 101 4.36 18.43 -6.42
N GLU A 102 5.41 18.79 -5.68
CA GLU A 102 5.82 18.11 -4.44
C GLU A 102 4.70 18.12 -3.39
N PHE A 103 4.59 17.06 -2.59
CA PHE A 103 3.57 16.92 -1.54
C PHE A 103 4.07 15.99 -0.43
N ASP A 104 3.43 16.04 0.75
CA ASP A 104 3.76 15.17 1.88
C ASP A 104 2.79 13.97 2.00
N PRO A 105 3.18 12.76 1.55
CA PRO A 105 2.35 11.58 1.68
C PRO A 105 2.24 11.06 3.12
N SER A 106 3.06 11.53 4.06
CA SER A 106 2.97 11.09 5.46
C SER A 106 1.65 11.52 6.12
N LEU A 107 1.01 12.57 5.58
CA LEU A 107 -0.30 13.05 5.98
C LEU A 107 -1.43 12.03 5.74
N LEU A 108 -1.21 11.04 4.88
CA LEU A 108 -2.17 9.95 4.63
C LEU A 108 -2.11 8.85 5.68
N ASN A 109 -1.09 8.80 6.54
CA ASN A 109 -0.93 7.69 7.48
C ASN A 109 -2.11 7.61 8.45
N GLN A 110 -2.78 6.46 8.44
CA GLN A 110 -3.91 6.16 9.29
C GLN A 110 -3.71 4.76 9.91
N PRO A 111 -3.83 4.61 11.24
CA PRO A 111 -3.75 3.30 11.87
C PRO A 111 -4.96 2.43 11.49
N SER A 112 -4.87 1.13 11.75
CA SER A 112 -6.03 0.23 11.61
C SER A 112 -7.20 0.67 12.49
N LEU A 113 -8.42 0.34 12.08
CA LEU A 113 -9.64 0.79 12.75
C LEU A 113 -9.69 0.45 14.26
N ASP A 114 -9.14 -0.71 14.64
CA ASP A 114 -9.12 -1.20 16.04
C ASP A 114 -7.86 -0.80 16.82
N ALA A 115 -7.00 0.06 16.29
CA ALA A 115 -5.83 0.51 17.03
C ALA A 115 -6.22 1.54 18.12
N PRO A 116 -5.55 1.54 19.29
CA PRO A 116 -5.73 2.60 20.28
C PRO A 116 -5.49 3.97 19.62
N ARG A 117 -6.45 4.89 19.71
CA ARG A 117 -6.28 6.25 19.18
C ARG A 117 -5.17 6.95 19.96
N PRO A 118 -4.09 7.43 19.33
CA PRO A 118 -3.13 8.27 20.03
C PRO A 118 -3.79 9.59 20.40
N LEU A 119 -3.76 9.94 21.69
CA LEU A 119 -4.09 11.27 22.18
C LEU A 119 -2.94 12.20 21.80
N GLY A 120 -3.11 13.03 20.77
CA GLY A 120 -2.09 13.97 20.31
C GLY A 120 -2.68 15.29 19.86
N THR A 121 -2.24 16.37 20.49
CA THR A 121 -2.45 17.77 20.08
C THR A 121 -1.67 18.03 18.78
N ARG A 122 -2.38 18.12 17.64
CA ARG A 122 -1.75 18.38 16.33
C ARG A 122 -1.86 19.87 15.96
N SER A 123 -0.73 20.57 15.97
CA SER A 123 -0.54 21.72 15.09
C SER A 123 0.00 21.20 13.76
N LEU A 124 -0.74 21.39 12.67
CA LEU A 124 -0.32 20.96 11.33
C LEU A 124 0.56 22.04 10.67
N PRO A 125 1.60 21.66 9.88
CA PRO A 125 2.36 22.59 9.07
C PRO A 125 1.49 23.30 8.01
N GLN A 126 1.90 24.49 7.57
CA GLN A 126 1.18 25.22 6.52
C GLN A 126 1.31 24.48 5.16
N PRO A 127 0.21 24.20 4.44
CA PRO A 127 0.25 23.38 3.22
C PRO A 127 0.94 24.12 2.05
N ALA A 128 1.80 23.41 1.31
CA ALA A 128 2.58 23.96 0.19
C ALA A 128 1.81 23.98 -1.16
N GLY A 129 0.70 23.24 -1.27
CA GLY A 129 -0.15 23.17 -2.46
C GLY A 129 -1.55 22.61 -2.16
N SER A 130 -2.44 22.53 -3.16
CA SER A 130 -3.82 22.09 -2.90
C SER A 130 -3.96 20.58 -2.70
N LEU A 131 -3.00 19.75 -3.15
CA LEU A 131 -2.93 18.35 -2.75
C LEU A 131 -2.62 18.23 -1.25
N ASP A 132 -1.58 18.88 -0.74
CA ASP A 132 -1.29 18.89 0.71
C ASP A 132 -2.48 19.39 1.53
N ARG A 133 -3.16 20.44 1.06
CA ARG A 133 -4.38 20.94 1.69
C ARG A 133 -5.49 19.89 1.70
N HIS A 134 -5.70 19.17 0.60
CA HIS A 134 -6.66 18.07 0.56
C HIS A 134 -6.25 16.94 1.53
N LEU A 135 -4.97 16.56 1.56
CA LEU A 135 -4.44 15.55 2.47
C LEU A 135 -4.62 15.95 3.94
N GLN A 136 -4.43 17.22 4.29
CA GLN A 136 -4.71 17.75 5.62
C GLN A 136 -6.20 17.75 5.95
N ARG A 137 -7.06 18.16 5.01
CA ARG A 137 -8.52 18.18 5.19
C ARG A 137 -9.13 16.79 5.37
N LEU A 138 -8.57 15.76 4.71
CA LEU A 138 -8.99 14.36 4.92
C LEU A 138 -8.91 13.94 6.39
N GLN A 139 -8.00 14.54 7.18
CA GLN A 139 -7.90 14.26 8.62
C GLN A 139 -8.96 14.99 9.46
N LEU A 140 -9.44 16.15 9.01
CA LEU A 140 -10.38 17.00 9.77
C LEU A 140 -11.84 16.81 9.33
N ARG A 141 -12.08 16.23 8.14
CA ARG A 141 -13.41 16.05 7.52
C ARG A 141 -14.20 17.36 7.32
N ASP A 142 -13.52 18.50 7.19
CA ASP A 142 -14.16 19.80 6.95
C ASP A 142 -14.14 20.16 5.45
N THR A 143 -15.21 20.81 4.97
CA THR A 143 -15.35 21.33 3.60
C THR A 143 -15.38 22.86 3.64
N GLU A 144 -14.46 23.51 2.92
CA GLU A 144 -14.39 24.98 2.80
C GLU A 144 -14.09 25.38 1.35
N GLU A 145 -14.60 26.55 0.94
CA GLU A 145 -14.33 27.14 -0.37
C GLU A 145 -12.84 27.47 -0.55
N GLY A 146 -12.31 27.24 -1.76
CA GLY A 146 -10.90 27.53 -2.11
C GLY A 146 -10.67 29.03 -2.31
N GLY A 147 -9.51 29.52 -1.84
CA GLY A 147 -9.13 30.93 -1.99
C GLY A 147 -8.74 31.30 -3.43
N ALA A 148 -9.01 32.55 -3.83
CA ALA A 148 -8.65 33.06 -5.15
C ALA A 148 -7.12 32.97 -5.40
N GLY A 149 -6.72 32.30 -6.49
CA GLY A 149 -5.31 32.09 -6.87
C GLY A 149 -4.77 30.67 -6.65
N GLU A 150 -5.62 29.73 -6.24
CA GLU A 150 -5.25 28.33 -6.02
C GLU A 150 -4.84 27.62 -7.33
N ARG A 151 -3.57 27.20 -7.41
CA ARG A 151 -3.10 26.28 -8.45
C ARG A 151 -3.55 24.88 -8.08
N PHE A 152 -4.41 24.28 -8.89
CA PHE A 152 -4.69 22.85 -8.82
C PHE A 152 -3.46 22.10 -9.37
N PRO A 153 -2.74 21.30 -8.58
CA PRO A 153 -1.78 20.38 -9.13
C PRO A 153 -2.56 19.31 -9.90
N ASP A 154 -2.15 19.05 -11.13
CA ASP A 154 -2.60 17.89 -11.87
C ASP A 154 -2.05 16.65 -11.16
N TRP A 155 -2.93 15.98 -10.43
CA TRP A 155 -2.61 14.71 -9.77
C TRP A 155 -3.43 13.59 -10.38
N VAL A 156 -2.83 12.41 -10.43
CA VAL A 156 -3.45 11.19 -10.93
C VAL A 156 -3.16 10.04 -9.99
N THR A 157 -4.02 9.03 -10.02
CA THR A 157 -3.80 7.80 -9.27
C THR A 157 -3.90 6.57 -10.14
N GLY A 158 -3.06 5.59 -9.83
CA GLY A 158 -3.17 4.22 -10.32
C GLY A 158 -3.20 3.26 -9.13
N GLN A 159 -3.71 2.05 -9.32
CA GLN A 159 -3.75 1.07 -8.25
C GLN A 159 -3.53 -0.36 -8.75
N ILE A 160 -3.03 -1.20 -7.84
CA ILE A 160 -2.92 -2.65 -8.00
C ILE A 160 -3.50 -3.28 -6.75
N ALA A 161 -4.48 -4.18 -6.92
CA ALA A 161 -4.98 -4.99 -5.83
C ALA A 161 -4.21 -6.31 -5.79
N TYR A 162 -3.86 -6.78 -4.60
CA TYR A 162 -3.23 -8.08 -4.44
C TYR A 162 -3.84 -8.83 -3.26
N SER A 163 -3.85 -10.15 -3.34
CA SER A 163 -4.19 -11.02 -2.24
C SER A 163 -3.02 -11.89 -1.83
N VAL A 164 -2.90 -12.11 -0.52
CA VAL A 164 -1.89 -12.96 0.08
C VAL A 164 -2.59 -14.19 0.65
N VAL A 165 -2.15 -15.38 0.25
CA VAL A 165 -2.78 -16.64 0.61
C VAL A 165 -1.81 -17.54 1.36
N ARG A 166 -2.19 -17.88 2.60
CA ARG A 166 -1.52 -18.87 3.44
C ARG A 166 -2.45 -20.07 3.65
N PRO A 167 -2.24 -21.19 2.94
CA PRO A 167 -3.08 -22.37 3.09
C PRO A 167 -3.03 -22.93 4.53
N LEU A 168 -4.11 -23.59 4.95
CA LEU A 168 -4.07 -24.42 6.16
C LEU A 168 -3.22 -25.68 5.88
N PRO A 169 -2.56 -26.27 6.90
CA PRO A 169 -1.92 -27.55 6.75
C PRO A 169 -2.99 -28.58 6.39
N VAL A 170 -2.79 -29.35 5.32
CA VAL A 170 -3.69 -30.46 4.99
C VAL A 170 -3.53 -31.50 6.10
N ALA A 171 -4.59 -31.77 6.85
CA ALA A 171 -4.60 -32.91 7.76
C ALA A 171 -4.39 -34.19 6.93
N PRO A 172 -3.52 -35.13 7.35
CA PRO A 172 -3.39 -36.40 6.64
C PRO A 172 -4.77 -37.09 6.56
N PRO A 173 -5.10 -37.75 5.44
CA PRO A 173 -6.37 -38.46 5.33
C PRO A 173 -6.50 -39.48 6.47
N ALA A 174 -7.70 -39.59 7.03
CA ALA A 174 -7.99 -40.56 8.08
C ALA A 174 -7.60 -41.98 7.61
N PRO A 175 -7.00 -42.82 8.48
CA PRO A 175 -6.65 -44.19 8.10
C PRO A 175 -7.92 -44.91 7.66
N VAL A 176 -7.88 -45.48 6.45
CA VAL A 176 -8.91 -46.40 5.97
C VAL A 176 -8.91 -47.59 6.92
N GLN A 177 -9.96 -47.74 7.72
CA GLN A 177 -10.15 -48.95 8.51
C GLN A 177 -10.55 -50.06 7.53
N SER A 178 -9.59 -50.93 7.20
CA SER A 178 -9.87 -52.21 6.56
C SER A 178 -10.48 -53.13 7.61
N GLY A 179 -11.79 -53.35 7.53
CA GLY A 179 -12.49 -54.43 8.22
C GLY A 179 -12.45 -55.74 7.44
#